data_AF-H5YHV9-F1
#
_entry.id   AF-H5YHV9-F1
#
_cell.length_a   1.000
_cell.length_b   1.000
_cell.length_c   1.000
_cell.angle_alpha   90.00
_cell.angle_beta   90.00
_cell.angle_gamma   90.00
#
_symmetry.space_group_name_H-M   'P 1'
#
loop_
_entity.id
_entity.type
_entity.pdbx_description
1 polymer ?
#
loop_
_entity_poly.entity_id
_entity_poly.type
_entity_poly.pdbx_seq_one_letter_code
_entity_poly.pdbx_strand_id
1 'polypeptide(L)'
;MSTDEPNPNGAAGRRRLPPQASQFKKGQSGNPAGRPKGAVSPTRITRKFALKKVPVTMGGKRQLMTRLDVAILKLKALAADGSATAAEELSKLRARITPNATDQARAYLVVPEPISMEEFIAREEERNRDKVEPSSAINLDAEEFIKAARGEPTIYGQALLAYHMKYSGRHE
;
A
#
# COMPACT_ATOMS: atom_id res chain seq x y z
N MET A 1 28.54 51.35 29.59
CA MET A 1 28.08 50.79 28.30
C MET A 1 27.65 49.36 28.54
N SER A 2 26.36 49.08 28.36
CA SER A 2 25.73 47.86 27.84
C SER A 2 24.36 47.69 28.50
N THR A 3 23.36 48.20 27.80
CA THR A 3 21.94 48.00 28.04
C THR A 3 21.54 46.59 27.62
N ASP A 4 20.76 45.93 28.48
CA ASP A 4 19.87 44.83 28.11
C ASP A 4 18.87 45.32 27.06
N GLU A 5 18.82 44.66 25.89
CA GLU A 5 17.60 44.60 25.08
C GLU A 5 17.46 43.21 24.42
N PRO A 6 16.40 42.44 24.75
CA PRO A 6 16.08 41.23 24.02
C PRO A 6 15.39 41.55 22.68
N ASN A 7 16.08 41.22 21.59
CA ASN A 7 15.64 41.33 20.20
C ASN A 7 14.27 40.66 19.93
N PRO A 8 13.24 41.38 19.40
CA PRO A 8 11.89 40.85 19.26
C PRO A 8 11.60 40.08 17.94
N ASN A 9 12.59 39.79 17.09
CA ASN A 9 12.32 39.25 15.74
C ASN A 9 12.92 37.87 15.45
N GLY A 10 12.55 36.87 16.26
CA GLY A 10 12.69 35.44 15.93
C GLY A 10 11.45 34.88 15.22
N ALA A 11 11.09 35.41 14.05
CA ALA A 11 9.89 35.01 13.30
C ALA A 11 10.11 33.68 12.54
N ALA A 12 10.13 32.56 13.27
CA ALA A 12 9.86 31.25 12.68
C ALA A 12 8.40 31.21 12.21
N GLY A 13 8.18 30.86 10.94
CA GLY A 13 6.89 30.87 10.25
C GLY A 13 5.83 29.98 10.91
N ARG A 14 5.18 30.49 11.95
CA ARG A 14 3.96 29.90 12.49
C ARG A 14 2.82 30.34 11.58
N ARG A 15 2.27 29.41 10.79
CA ARG A 15 0.91 29.56 10.25
C ARG A 15 0.03 29.95 11.43
N ARG A 16 -0.41 31.21 11.47
CA ARG A 16 -1.25 31.72 12.55
C ARG A 16 -2.49 30.82 12.60
N LEU A 17 -2.71 30.15 13.73
CA LEU A 17 -3.95 29.42 13.93
C LEU A 17 -5.11 30.40 13.73
N PRO A 18 -6.16 30.02 12.98
CA PRO A 18 -7.30 30.90 12.78
C PRO A 18 -7.88 31.33 14.14
N PRO A 19 -8.30 32.59 14.30
CA PRO A 19 -8.91 33.08 15.53
C PRO A 19 -10.02 32.14 16.01
N GLN A 20 -10.11 31.86 17.31
CA GLN A 20 -11.13 30.94 17.85
C GLN A 20 -12.56 31.35 17.46
N ALA A 21 -12.81 32.66 17.29
CA ALA A 21 -14.10 33.20 16.86
C ALA A 21 -14.50 32.82 15.42
N SER A 22 -13.53 32.56 14.53
CA SER A 22 -13.77 32.15 13.14
C SER A 22 -13.62 30.65 12.90
N GLN A 23 -13.28 29.87 13.94
CA GLN A 23 -13.24 28.41 13.85
C GLN A 23 -14.66 27.84 13.86
N PHE A 24 -14.93 26.91 12.95
CA PHE A 24 -16.20 26.17 12.97
C PHE A 24 -16.27 25.28 14.22
N LYS A 25 -17.44 25.26 14.86
CA LYS A 25 -17.68 24.34 15.98
C LYS A 25 -17.57 22.90 15.51
N LYS A 26 -17.02 22.03 16.36
CA LYS A 26 -16.92 20.59 16.07
C LYS A 26 -18.30 20.03 15.69
N GLY A 27 -18.42 19.50 14.47
CA GLY A 27 -19.67 18.94 13.94
C GLY A 27 -20.48 19.91 13.08
N GLN A 28 -20.12 21.19 13.01
CA GLN A 28 -20.76 22.18 12.16
C GLN A 28 -19.93 22.40 10.88
N SER A 29 -20.54 22.19 9.72
CA SER A 29 -19.93 22.54 8.43
C SER A 29 -19.96 24.06 8.26
N GLY A 30 -18.87 24.64 7.75
CA GLY A 30 -18.84 26.05 7.34
C GLY A 30 -19.70 26.37 6.13
N ASN A 31 -20.11 25.35 5.37
CA ASN A 31 -21.09 25.45 4.30
C ASN A 31 -22.30 24.55 4.63
N PRO A 32 -23.40 25.13 5.18
CA PRO A 32 -24.64 24.39 5.46
C PRO A 32 -25.32 23.84 4.21
N ALA A 33 -25.12 24.47 3.05
CA ALA A 33 -25.64 24.02 1.75
C ALA A 33 -24.73 22.97 1.07
N GLY A 34 -23.60 22.62 1.69
CA GLY A 34 -22.72 21.56 1.21
C GLY A 34 -23.37 20.18 1.31
N ARG A 35 -22.73 19.17 0.69
CA ARG A 35 -23.25 17.79 0.72
C ARG A 35 -23.36 17.29 2.17
N PRO A 36 -24.56 16.86 2.63
CA PRO A 36 -24.76 16.48 4.02
C PRO A 36 -23.91 15.27 4.40
N LYS A 37 -23.35 15.31 5.62
CA LYS A 37 -22.53 14.22 6.16
C LYS A 37 -23.39 12.96 6.26
N GLY A 38 -22.99 11.90 5.58
CA GLY A 38 -23.73 10.64 5.57
C GLY A 38 -24.76 10.47 4.46
N ALA A 39 -24.88 11.43 3.53
CA ALA A 39 -25.76 11.32 2.37
C ALA A 39 -25.58 9.95 1.67
N VAL A 40 -26.64 9.16 1.68
CA VAL A 40 -26.67 7.82 1.08
C VAL A 40 -27.03 8.00 -0.39
N SER A 41 -26.06 7.89 -1.29
CA SER A 41 -26.37 7.82 -2.73
C SER A 41 -26.66 6.37 -3.12
N PRO A 42 -27.56 6.14 -4.10
CA PRO A 42 -27.78 4.81 -4.66
C PRO A 42 -26.47 4.14 -5.09
N THR A 43 -25.56 4.90 -5.72
CA THR A 43 -24.21 4.44 -6.10
C THR A 43 -23.39 3.94 -4.91
N ARG A 44 -23.51 4.59 -3.74
CA ARG A 44 -22.80 4.17 -2.52
C ARG A 44 -23.37 2.86 -1.99
N ILE A 45 -24.70 2.71 -2.01
CA ILE A 45 -25.37 1.47 -1.59
C ILE A 45 -24.98 0.32 -2.52
N THR A 46 -25.12 0.51 -3.83
CA THR A 46 -24.83 -0.54 -4.83
C THR A 46 -23.38 -0.96 -4.78
N ARG A 47 -22.44 0.00 -4.70
CA ARG A 47 -21.01 -0.29 -4.53
C ARG A 47 -20.73 -1.05 -3.24
N LYS A 48 -21.28 -0.60 -2.10
CA LYS A 48 -21.10 -1.28 -0.80
C LYS A 48 -21.68 -2.70 -0.83
N PHE A 49 -22.84 -2.88 -1.46
CA PHE A 49 -23.47 -4.18 -1.62
C PHE A 49 -22.61 -5.11 -2.47
N ALA A 50 -22.18 -4.64 -3.65
CA ALA A 50 -21.40 -5.39 -4.63
C ALA A 50 -20.04 -5.87 -4.06
N LEU A 51 -19.37 -5.02 -3.28
CA LEU A 51 -18.06 -5.31 -2.70
C LEU A 51 -18.11 -6.14 -1.41
N LYS A 52 -19.30 -6.44 -0.88
CA LYS A 52 -19.40 -7.29 0.32
C LYS A 52 -18.95 -8.72 -0.02
N LYS A 53 -18.05 -9.27 0.80
CA LYS A 53 -17.56 -10.65 0.65
C LYS A 53 -18.59 -11.67 1.14
N VAL A 54 -18.70 -12.77 0.40
CA VAL A 54 -19.54 -13.94 0.71
C VAL A 54 -18.70 -15.21 0.58
N PRO A 55 -18.93 -16.23 1.44
CA PRO A 55 -18.26 -17.52 1.29
C PRO A 55 -18.84 -18.29 0.09
N VAL A 56 -17.97 -18.80 -0.76
CA VAL A 56 -18.30 -19.61 -1.93
C VAL A 56 -17.39 -20.83 -1.94
N THR A 57 -17.94 -21.99 -2.30
CA THR A 57 -17.18 -23.22 -2.46
C THR A 57 -16.87 -23.43 -3.94
N MET A 58 -15.58 -23.50 -4.28
CA MET A 58 -15.11 -23.80 -5.63
C MET A 58 -14.07 -24.92 -5.57
N GLY A 59 -14.27 -25.99 -6.34
CA GLY A 59 -13.34 -27.12 -6.37
C GLY A 59 -13.05 -27.72 -4.99
N GLY A 60 -14.07 -27.81 -4.14
CA GLY A 60 -13.95 -28.35 -2.77
C GLY A 60 -13.31 -27.40 -1.74
N LYS A 61 -12.81 -26.23 -2.15
CA LYS A 61 -12.23 -25.23 -1.24
C LYS A 61 -13.22 -24.08 -1.02
N ARG A 62 -13.35 -23.66 0.23
CA ARG A 62 -14.18 -22.50 0.61
C ARG A 62 -13.34 -21.23 0.52
N GLN A 63 -13.77 -20.28 -0.30
CA GLN A 63 -13.11 -18.99 -0.53
C GLN A 63 -14.08 -17.83 -0.29
N LEU A 64 -13.57 -16.70 0.21
CA LEU A 64 -14.34 -15.46 0.32
C LEU A 64 -14.18 -14.65 -0.97
N MET A 65 -15.28 -14.41 -1.67
CA MET A 65 -15.31 -13.61 -2.90
C MET A 65 -16.32 -12.47 -2.77
N THR A 66 -16.16 -11.37 -3.51
CA THR A 66 -17.17 -10.30 -3.48
C THR A 66 -18.44 -10.75 -4.20
N ARG A 67 -19.60 -10.20 -3.83
CA ARG A 67 -20.86 -10.50 -4.54
C ARG A 67 -20.77 -10.18 -6.03
N LEU A 68 -20.03 -9.14 -6.39
CA LEU A 68 -19.77 -8.78 -7.79
C LEU A 68 -19.00 -9.90 -8.51
N ASP A 69 -17.91 -10.40 -7.91
CA ASP A 69 -17.12 -11.48 -8.50
C ASP A 69 -17.97 -12.74 -8.71
N VAL A 70 -18.82 -13.06 -7.74
CA VAL A 70 -19.74 -14.21 -7.83
C VAL A 70 -20.77 -14.01 -8.94
N ALA A 71 -21.30 -12.81 -9.10
CA ALA A 71 -22.24 -12.49 -10.17
C ALA A 71 -21.59 -12.63 -11.55
N ILE A 72 -20.36 -12.13 -11.72
CA ILE A 72 -19.59 -12.27 -12.96
C ILE A 72 -19.27 -13.73 -13.25
N LEU A 73 -18.90 -14.51 -12.23
CA LEU A 73 -18.62 -15.95 -12.38
C LEU A 73 -19.86 -16.71 -12.88
N LYS A 74 -21.04 -16.43 -12.29
CA LYS A 74 -22.31 -17.01 -12.74
C LYS A 74 -22.67 -16.59 -14.15
N LEU A 75 -22.49 -15.31 -14.49
CA LEU A 75 -22.73 -14.80 -15.84
C LEU A 75 -21.84 -15.51 -16.87
N LYS A 76 -20.57 -15.72 -16.53
CA LYS A 76 -19.63 -16.47 -17.38
C LYS A 76 -20.05 -17.93 -17.55
N ALA A 77 -20.51 -18.59 -16.47
CA ALA A 77 -21.00 -19.97 -16.54
C ALA A 77 -22.22 -20.07 -17.48
N LEU A 78 -23.21 -19.18 -17.32
CA LEU A 78 -24.39 -19.15 -18.19
C LEU A 78 -24.04 -18.88 -19.67
N ALA A 79 -23.08 -18.02 -19.93
CA ALA A 79 -22.58 -17.77 -21.28
C ALA A 79 -21.90 -19.02 -21.86
N ALA A 80 -21.13 -19.77 -21.07
CA ALA A 80 -20.51 -21.02 -21.47
C ALA A 80 -21.53 -22.14 -21.73
N ASP A 81 -22.63 -22.15 -20.99
CA ASP A 81 -23.76 -23.07 -21.18
C ASP A 81 -24.62 -22.74 -22.42
N GLY A 82 -24.32 -21.65 -23.14
CA GLY A 82 -24.95 -21.31 -24.42
C GLY A 82 -26.01 -20.20 -24.36
N SER A 83 -26.15 -19.48 -23.24
CA SER A 83 -27.05 -18.33 -23.17
C SER A 83 -26.50 -17.14 -23.97
N ALA A 84 -27.12 -16.85 -25.12
CA ALA A 84 -26.75 -15.72 -25.99
C ALA A 84 -26.83 -14.37 -25.26
N THR A 85 -27.87 -14.16 -24.43
CA THR A 85 -28.02 -12.94 -23.63
C THR A 85 -26.91 -12.78 -22.59
N ALA A 86 -26.48 -13.88 -21.96
CA ALA A 86 -25.37 -13.85 -21.00
C ALA A 86 -24.04 -13.55 -21.70
N ALA A 87 -23.83 -14.11 -22.88
CA ALA A 87 -22.65 -13.83 -23.70
C ALA A 87 -22.60 -12.36 -24.15
N GLU A 88 -23.74 -11.79 -24.53
CA GLU A 88 -23.86 -10.37 -24.91
C GLU A 88 -23.55 -9.44 -23.73
N GLU A 89 -24.14 -9.67 -22.55
CA GLU A 89 -23.87 -8.87 -21.35
C GLU A 89 -22.40 -8.99 -20.90
N LEU A 90 -21.81 -10.18 -21.00
CA LEU A 90 -20.39 -10.38 -20.72
C LEU A 90 -19.51 -9.61 -21.73
N SER A 91 -19.90 -9.57 -23.01
CA SER A 91 -19.23 -8.79 -24.04
C SER A 91 -19.29 -7.28 -23.77
N LYS A 92 -20.48 -6.76 -23.40
CA LYS A 92 -20.66 -5.35 -22.99
C LYS A 92 -19.78 -4.99 -21.79
N LEU A 93 -19.72 -5.88 -20.78
CA LEU A 93 -18.89 -5.68 -19.61
C LEU A 93 -17.40 -5.65 -19.98
N ARG A 94 -16.96 -6.56 -20.85
CA ARG A 94 -15.59 -6.59 -21.37
C ARG A 94 -15.23 -5.32 -22.13
N ALA A 95 -16.13 -4.81 -22.97
CA ALA A 95 -15.91 -3.58 -23.74
C ALA A 95 -15.74 -2.33 -22.85
N ARG A 96 -16.40 -2.28 -21.68
CA ARG A 96 -16.26 -1.17 -20.73
C ARG A 96 -14.98 -1.20 -19.89
N ILE A 97 -14.41 -2.39 -19.69
CA ILE A 97 -13.22 -2.58 -18.84
C ILE A 97 -11.94 -2.59 -19.67
N THR A 98 -12.00 -3.09 -20.91
CA THR A 98 -10.85 -3.08 -21.81
C THR A 98 -10.51 -1.61 -22.10
N PRO A 99 -9.34 -1.10 -21.70
CA PRO A 99 -8.91 0.22 -22.14
C PRO A 99 -8.91 0.19 -23.67
N ASN A 100 -9.54 1.17 -24.30
CA ASN A 100 -9.51 1.31 -25.75
C ASN A 100 -8.03 1.29 -26.15
N ALA A 101 -7.63 0.46 -27.10
CA ALA A 101 -6.24 0.43 -27.58
C ALA A 101 -5.75 1.82 -28.03
N THR A 102 -6.70 2.71 -28.33
CA THR A 102 -6.49 4.13 -28.66
C THR A 102 -5.99 4.98 -27.48
N ASP A 103 -6.21 4.60 -26.21
CA ASP A 103 -5.69 5.31 -25.03
C ASP A 103 -4.22 4.98 -24.73
N GLN A 104 -3.67 3.92 -25.32
CA GLN A 104 -2.23 3.61 -25.21
C GLN A 104 -1.37 4.60 -26.01
N ALA A 105 -1.96 5.39 -26.91
CA ALA A 105 -1.24 6.37 -27.73
C ALA A 105 -0.76 7.61 -26.96
N ARG A 106 -0.99 7.70 -25.64
CA ARG A 106 -0.61 8.86 -24.80
C ARG A 106 0.10 8.51 -23.50
N ALA A 107 0.72 7.34 -23.41
CA ALA A 107 1.65 7.07 -22.32
C ALA A 107 3.03 7.67 -22.65
N TYR A 108 3.33 8.83 -22.09
CA TYR A 108 4.69 9.40 -22.16
C TYR A 108 5.57 8.74 -21.09
N LEU A 109 6.62 8.04 -21.51
CA LEU A 109 7.69 7.63 -20.62
C LEU A 109 8.64 8.82 -20.45
N VAL A 110 8.63 9.45 -19.27
CA VAL A 110 9.61 10.48 -18.93
C VAL A 110 10.93 9.75 -18.63
N VAL A 111 11.77 9.64 -19.65
CA VAL A 111 13.15 9.16 -19.50
C VAL A 111 14.02 10.37 -19.15
N PRO A 112 14.79 10.33 -18.05
CA PRO A 112 15.78 11.36 -17.78
C PRO A 112 16.83 11.41 -18.91
N GLU A 113 17.54 12.52 -19.04
CA GLU A 113 18.61 12.63 -20.03
C GLU A 113 19.64 11.50 -19.83
N PRO A 114 20.12 10.86 -20.92
CA PRO A 114 21.15 9.85 -20.82
C PRO A 114 22.43 10.51 -20.30
N ILE A 115 22.82 10.16 -19.08
CA ILE A 115 24.13 10.53 -18.53
C ILE A 115 25.20 9.59 -19.06
N SER A 116 26.45 10.06 -19.12
CA SER A 116 27.56 9.22 -19.56
C SER A 116 27.79 8.05 -18.59
N MET A 117 28.39 6.96 -19.09
CA MET A 117 28.72 5.81 -18.24
C MET A 117 29.66 6.22 -17.10
N GLU A 118 30.58 7.16 -17.36
CA GLU A 118 31.55 7.65 -16.38
C GLU A 118 30.87 8.47 -15.27
N GLU A 119 29.97 9.39 -15.64
CA GLU A 119 29.17 10.17 -14.68
C GLU A 119 28.23 9.28 -13.86
N PHE A 120 27.65 8.26 -14.50
CA PHE A 120 26.83 7.26 -13.84
C PHE A 120 27.64 6.50 -12.78
N ILE A 121 28.81 5.97 -13.16
CA ILE A 121 29.70 5.24 -12.24
C ILE A 121 30.10 6.14 -11.07
N ALA A 122 30.57 7.37 -11.30
CA ALA A 122 30.96 8.29 -10.25
C ALA A 122 29.80 8.58 -9.27
N ARG A 123 28.60 8.86 -9.79
CA ARG A 123 27.40 9.09 -8.97
C ARG A 123 27.03 7.86 -8.14
N GLU A 124 27.13 6.68 -8.73
CA GLU A 124 26.83 5.42 -8.06
C GLU A 124 27.86 5.08 -6.98
N GLU A 125 29.13 5.32 -7.23
CA GLU A 125 30.22 5.16 -6.25
C GLU A 125 30.06 6.13 -5.07
N GLU A 126 29.69 7.39 -5.32
CA GLU A 126 29.37 8.34 -4.24
C GLU A 126 28.17 7.89 -3.41
N ARG A 127 27.11 7.42 -4.07
CA ARG A 127 25.90 6.92 -3.41
C ARG A 127 26.14 5.65 -2.61
N ASN A 128 27.10 4.83 -3.04
CA ASN A 128 27.43 3.55 -2.42
C ASN A 128 28.64 3.65 -1.48
N ARG A 129 29.26 4.82 -1.31
CA ARG A 129 30.43 5.06 -0.45
C ARG A 129 30.27 4.51 0.98
N ASP A 130 29.07 4.67 1.55
CA ASP A 130 28.76 4.25 2.92
C ASP A 130 28.03 2.89 2.97
N LYS A 131 27.81 2.24 1.83
CA LYS A 131 27.16 0.93 1.80
C LYS A 131 28.19 -0.15 2.05
N VAL A 132 27.94 -0.96 3.08
CA VAL A 132 28.73 -2.16 3.34
C VAL A 132 28.42 -3.18 2.25
N GLU A 133 29.45 -3.64 1.55
CA GLU A 133 29.33 -4.73 0.57
C GLU A 133 28.69 -5.94 1.26
N PRO A 134 27.59 -6.51 0.72
CA PRO A 134 26.83 -7.55 1.39
C PRO A 134 27.64 -8.82 1.69
N SER A 135 28.76 -9.04 0.99
CA SER A 135 29.71 -10.14 1.24
C SER A 135 30.70 -9.86 2.38
N SER A 136 30.88 -8.60 2.78
CA SER A 136 31.77 -8.15 3.87
C SER A 136 31.02 -7.87 5.18
N ALA A 137 29.69 -7.76 5.11
CA ALA A 137 28.84 -7.57 6.28
C ALA A 137 28.80 -8.88 7.11
N ILE A 138 29.55 -8.93 8.20
CA ILE A 138 29.43 -10.01 9.19
C ILE A 138 28.08 -9.86 9.87
N ASN A 139 27.11 -10.69 9.50
CA ASN A 139 25.84 -10.77 10.20
C ASN A 139 26.03 -11.63 11.47
N LEU A 140 26.53 -10.97 12.52
CA LEU A 140 26.88 -11.59 13.80
C LEU A 140 25.72 -12.43 14.37
N ASP A 141 24.48 -11.95 14.20
CA ASP A 141 23.27 -12.64 14.65
C ASP A 141 23.05 -13.95 13.89
N ALA A 142 23.25 -13.95 12.57
CA ALA A 142 23.11 -15.14 11.74
C ALA A 142 24.22 -16.17 12.03
N GLU A 143 25.47 -15.72 12.20
CA GLU A 143 26.58 -16.62 12.54
C GLU A 143 26.38 -17.27 13.91
N GLU A 144 26.05 -16.48 14.94
CA GLU A 144 25.83 -16.96 16.30
C GLU A 144 24.62 -17.90 16.39
N PHE A 145 23.57 -17.65 15.60
CA PHE A 145 22.47 -18.58 15.45
C PHE A 145 22.90 -19.90 14.78
N ILE A 146 23.71 -19.84 13.72
CA ILE A 146 24.23 -21.05 13.04
C ILE A 146 25.12 -21.87 13.98
N LYS A 147 26.00 -21.22 14.76
CA LYS A 147 26.84 -21.87 15.77
C LYS A 147 25.98 -22.60 16.81
N ALA A 148 24.96 -21.93 17.36
CA ALA A 148 24.03 -22.55 18.30
C ALA A 148 23.22 -23.71 17.69
N ALA A 149 22.76 -23.56 16.44
CA ALA A 149 22.07 -24.63 15.73
C ALA A 149 22.97 -25.86 15.46
N ARG A 150 24.29 -25.64 15.35
CA ARG A 150 25.31 -26.71 15.25
C ARG A 150 25.75 -27.27 16.60
N GLY A 151 25.27 -26.72 17.71
CA GLY A 151 25.59 -27.18 19.07
C GLY A 151 26.87 -26.56 19.65
N GLU A 152 27.42 -25.52 19.03
CA GLU A 152 28.56 -24.78 19.58
C GLU A 152 28.08 -23.87 20.71
N PRO A 153 28.67 -23.94 21.92
CA PRO A 153 28.15 -23.24 23.08
C PRO A 153 28.58 -21.76 23.10
N THR A 154 27.82 -20.89 22.43
CA THR A 154 27.89 -19.43 22.63
C THR A 154 26.69 -18.90 23.40
N ILE A 155 26.94 -18.01 24.37
CA ILE A 155 25.90 -17.40 25.22
C ILE A 155 24.83 -16.69 24.37
N TYR A 156 25.27 -15.93 23.36
CA TYR A 156 24.36 -15.18 22.49
C TYR A 156 23.56 -16.10 21.56
N GLY A 157 24.22 -17.08 20.93
CA GLY A 157 23.55 -18.09 20.11
C GLY A 157 22.50 -18.91 20.88
N GLN A 158 22.77 -19.31 22.13
CA GLN A 158 21.80 -20.01 22.98
C GLN A 158 20.55 -19.16 23.27
N ALA A 159 20.73 -17.86 23.53
CA ALA A 159 19.63 -16.93 23.72
C ALA A 159 18.79 -16.76 22.44
N LEU A 160 19.43 -16.68 21.27
CA LEU A 160 18.76 -16.62 19.96
C LEU A 160 17.97 -17.90 19.66
N LEU A 161 18.55 -19.08 19.95
CA LEU A 161 17.88 -20.37 19.79
C LEU A 161 16.63 -20.46 20.70
N ALA A 162 16.76 -20.09 21.97
CA ALA A 162 15.65 -20.11 22.93
C ALA A 162 14.52 -19.14 22.53
N TYR A 163 14.86 -17.95 22.05
CA TYR A 163 13.90 -17.00 21.50
C TYR A 163 13.17 -17.59 20.29
N HIS A 164 13.90 -18.19 19.35
CA HIS A 164 13.31 -18.81 18.17
C HIS A 164 12.37 -19.96 18.55
N MET A 165 12.78 -20.86 19.45
CA MET A 165 11.91 -21.95 19.93
C MET A 165 10.63 -21.44 20.60
N LYS A 166 10.70 -20.33 21.33
CA LYS A 166 9.55 -19.74 22.04
C LYS A 166 8.54 -19.08 21.11
N TYR A 167 8.99 -18.45 20.03
CA TYR A 167 8.15 -17.58 19.18
C TYR A 167 7.97 -18.06 17.74
N SER A 168 8.73 -19.07 17.25
CA SER A 168 8.63 -19.56 15.87
C SER A 168 7.56 -20.65 15.65
N GLY A 169 6.73 -20.94 16.66
CA GLY A 169 5.46 -21.66 16.48
C GLY A 169 5.54 -23.03 15.80
N ARG A 170 6.32 -23.97 16.35
CA ARG A 170 5.93 -25.39 16.24
C ARG A 170 4.99 -25.69 17.40
N HIS A 171 3.70 -25.43 17.17
CA HIS A 171 2.66 -26.17 17.86
C HIS A 171 2.64 -27.56 17.22
N GLU A 172 3.35 -28.49 17.84
CA GLU A 172 2.96 -29.91 17.74
C GLU A 172 1.76 -30.16 18.67
#